data_AF-A0AAE9JCG3-F1
#
_entry.id   AF-A0AAE9JCG3-F1
#
_cell.length_a   1.000
_cell.length_b   1.000
_cell.length_c   1.000
_cell.angle_alpha   90.00
_cell.angle_beta   90.00
_cell.angle_gamma   90.00
#
_symmetry.space_group_name_H-M   'P 1'
#
loop_
_entity.id
_entity.type
_entity.pdbx_description
1 polymer ?
#
loop_
_entity_poly.entity_id
_entity_poly.type
_entity_poly.pdbx_seq_one_letter_code
_entity_poly.pdbx_strand_id
1 'polypeptide(L)'
;MVACKVEEADAGVGATVKVETGNGLVSEGIVISFDKARNMLVLDTKEIASSKPIIRIFNSKNLKNVKVVSQPVDESAKHAQEKMSQFTMNNPLTGNKTTDRLVKTLGEMRPSVMKSNVPINGQQAYLQLKLTIADTHWAGENIRVMGHVLVKKPYNVDSVTKDTTAPGYEESRANTALLQVKKILSKPLAENAPRHPLDFTIGAVVGN
;
A
#
# COMPACT_ATOMS: atom_id res chain seq x y z
N MET A 1 -17.96 -10.93 -12.26
CA MET A 1 -17.64 -9.70 -11.50
C MET A 1 -18.19 -8.52 -12.28
N VAL A 2 -19.27 -7.93 -11.79
CA VAL A 2 -19.87 -6.74 -12.41
C VAL A 2 -18.95 -5.57 -12.07
N ALA A 3 -18.17 -5.13 -13.06
CA ALA A 3 -17.45 -3.88 -12.97
C ALA A 3 -18.51 -2.78 -12.91
N CYS A 4 -18.69 -2.17 -11.73
CA CYS A 4 -19.42 -0.92 -11.65
C CYS A 4 -18.56 0.11 -12.38
N LYS A 5 -18.88 0.33 -13.66
CA LYS A 5 -18.26 1.41 -14.40
C LYS A 5 -18.65 2.69 -13.68
N VAL A 6 -17.68 3.54 -13.40
CA VAL A 6 -17.93 4.96 -13.12
C VAL A 6 -18.43 5.59 -14.43
N GLU A 7 -19.60 5.15 -14.89
CA GLU A 7 -20.39 5.87 -15.88
C GLU A 7 -21.02 7.02 -15.10
N GLU A 8 -20.47 8.22 -15.31
CA GLU A 8 -21.14 9.51 -15.17
C GLU A 8 -22.24 9.61 -14.10
N ALA A 9 -21.94 9.27 -12.86
CA ALA A 9 -22.67 9.89 -11.75
C ALA A 9 -21.95 11.18 -11.44
N ASP A 10 -22.21 12.25 -12.22
CA ASP A 10 -22.20 13.70 -11.93
C ASP A 10 -21.32 14.26 -10.78
N ALA A 11 -20.25 13.59 -10.40
CA ALA A 11 -19.38 13.99 -9.32
C ALA A 11 -18.40 15.01 -9.87
N GLY A 12 -18.92 16.18 -10.25
CA GLY A 12 -18.13 17.33 -10.62
C GLY A 12 -17.16 17.68 -9.50
N VAL A 13 -16.06 18.35 -9.84
CA VAL A 13 -15.19 18.96 -8.83
C VAL A 13 -16.05 19.84 -7.92
N GLY A 14 -15.93 19.66 -6.60
CA GLY A 14 -16.79 20.27 -5.59
C GLY A 14 -17.98 19.42 -5.14
N ALA A 15 -18.36 18.36 -5.85
CA ALA A 15 -19.41 17.44 -5.40
C ALA A 15 -18.99 16.69 -4.14
N THR A 16 -19.94 16.37 -3.24
CA THR A 16 -19.69 15.43 -2.15
C THR A 16 -20.05 14.03 -2.63
N VAL A 17 -19.12 13.09 -2.49
CA VAL A 17 -19.33 11.68 -2.85
C VAL A 17 -19.05 10.77 -1.68
N LYS A 18 -19.78 9.66 -1.64
CA LYS A 18 -19.53 8.51 -0.79
C LYS A 18 -18.99 7.36 -1.63
N VAL A 19 -17.81 6.87 -1.28
CA VAL A 19 -17.10 5.81 -1.98
C VAL A 19 -17.02 4.56 -1.12
N GLU A 20 -17.10 3.40 -1.76
CA GLU A 20 -16.83 2.09 -1.17
C GLU A 20 -15.76 1.41 -2.01
N THR A 21 -14.66 0.98 -1.39
CA THR A 21 -13.58 0.23 -2.06
C THR A 21 -13.87 -1.27 -2.09
N GLY A 22 -13.18 -2.01 -2.95
CA GLY A 22 -13.30 -3.48 -3.02
C GLY A 22 -12.93 -4.22 -1.71
N ASN A 23 -12.17 -3.58 -0.81
CA ASN A 23 -11.83 -4.15 0.51
C ASN A 23 -12.72 -3.64 1.66
N GLY A 24 -13.84 -2.98 1.35
CA GLY A 24 -14.87 -2.59 2.31
C GLY A 24 -14.61 -1.28 3.05
N LEU A 25 -13.58 -0.50 2.67
CA LEU A 25 -13.43 0.86 3.18
C LEU A 25 -14.54 1.75 2.60
N VAL A 26 -15.25 2.45 3.47
CA VAL A 26 -16.24 3.46 3.11
C VAL A 26 -15.71 4.83 3.50
N SER A 27 -15.80 5.80 2.60
CA SER A 27 -15.36 7.18 2.86
C SER A 27 -16.30 8.17 2.18
N GLU A 28 -16.48 9.34 2.79
CA GLU A 28 -17.27 10.43 2.23
C GLU A 28 -16.43 11.70 2.21
N GLY A 29 -16.52 12.48 1.13
CA GLY A 29 -15.73 13.71 1.00
C GLY A 29 -16.02 14.49 -0.26
N ILE A 30 -15.44 15.68 -0.33
CA ILE A 30 -15.56 16.61 -1.47
C ILE A 30 -14.57 16.20 -2.55
N VAL A 31 -15.03 16.12 -3.80
CA VAL A 31 -14.19 15.84 -4.97
C VAL A 31 -13.29 17.03 -5.26
N ILE A 32 -11.99 16.84 -5.07
CA ILE A 32 -10.96 17.84 -5.40
C ILE A 32 -10.49 17.68 -6.83
N SER A 33 -10.33 16.44 -7.27
CA SER A 33 -9.89 16.09 -8.63
C SER A 33 -10.43 14.75 -9.07
N PHE A 34 -10.68 14.62 -10.37
CA PHE A 34 -10.96 13.34 -10.99
C PHE A 34 -10.25 13.24 -12.35
N ASP A 35 -9.24 12.38 -12.43
CA ASP A 35 -8.50 12.07 -13.66
C ASP A 35 -8.93 10.70 -14.19
N LYS A 36 -9.80 10.73 -15.20
CA LYS A 36 -10.31 9.52 -15.87
C LYS A 36 -9.19 8.74 -16.58
N ALA A 37 -8.23 9.43 -17.20
CA ALA A 37 -7.16 8.79 -17.95
C ALA A 37 -6.24 7.97 -17.03
N ARG A 38 -5.97 8.48 -15.83
CA ARG A 38 -5.13 7.82 -14.81
C ARG A 38 -5.91 7.00 -13.79
N ASN A 39 -7.24 6.96 -13.87
CA ASN A 39 -8.12 6.29 -12.91
C ASN A 39 -7.92 6.79 -11.48
N MET A 40 -7.85 8.11 -11.30
CA MET A 40 -7.53 8.72 -10.02
C MET A 40 -8.67 9.61 -9.55
N LEU A 41 -9.21 9.33 -8.37
CA LEU A 41 -10.21 10.16 -7.69
C LEU A 41 -9.58 10.72 -6.40
N VAL A 42 -9.61 12.04 -6.23
CA VAL A 42 -9.03 12.72 -5.06
C VAL A 42 -10.15 13.36 -4.26
N LEU A 43 -10.27 12.96 -2.99
CA LEU A 43 -11.27 13.47 -2.07
C LEU A 43 -10.62 14.23 -0.92
N ASP A 44 -11.20 15.36 -0.54
CA ASP A 44 -11.00 15.95 0.78
C ASP A 44 -12.04 15.36 1.73
N THR A 45 -11.57 14.49 2.60
CA THR A 45 -12.40 13.76 3.56
C THR A 45 -12.21 14.37 4.94
N LYS A 46 -13.29 14.51 5.70
CA LYS A 46 -13.20 14.79 7.14
C LYS A 46 -13.27 13.46 7.86
N GLU A 47 -12.32 13.20 8.75
CA GLU A 47 -12.41 11.99 9.56
C GLU A 47 -13.54 12.16 10.59
N ILE A 48 -14.35 11.12 10.81
CA ILE A 48 -15.48 11.21 11.77
C ILE A 48 -14.97 11.52 13.19
N ALA A 49 -13.74 11.10 13.50
CA ALA A 49 -13.11 11.30 14.81
C ALA A 49 -12.25 12.56 14.93
N SER A 50 -11.88 13.22 13.81
CA SER A 50 -11.02 14.39 13.83
C SER A 50 -11.48 15.44 12.82
N SER A 51 -11.58 16.70 13.24
CA SER A 51 -11.93 17.83 12.37
C SER A 51 -10.85 18.18 11.35
N LYS A 52 -9.78 17.36 11.24
CA LYS A 52 -8.68 17.60 10.31
C LYS A 52 -9.05 17.09 8.91
N PRO A 53 -8.94 17.93 7.88
CA PRO A 53 -9.13 17.49 6.50
C PRO A 53 -8.01 16.51 6.12
N ILE A 54 -8.39 15.36 5.55
CA ILE A 54 -7.48 14.33 5.04
C ILE A 54 -7.74 14.20 3.53
N ILE A 55 -6.72 14.51 2.74
CA ILE A 55 -6.74 14.26 1.30
C ILE A 55 -6.52 12.77 1.07
N ARG A 56 -7.50 12.09 0.47
CA ARG A 56 -7.42 10.68 0.09
C ARG A 56 -7.42 10.54 -1.43
N ILE A 57 -6.50 9.73 -1.94
CA ILE A 57 -6.38 9.42 -3.37
C ILE A 57 -6.80 7.98 -3.58
N PHE A 58 -7.82 7.77 -4.42
CA PHE A 58 -8.36 6.47 -4.76
C PHE A 58 -8.01 6.11 -6.21
N ASN A 59 -7.64 4.85 -6.42
CA ASN A 59 -7.68 4.27 -7.75
C ASN A 59 -9.15 3.95 -8.08
N SER A 60 -9.74 4.68 -9.03
CA SER A 60 -11.16 4.57 -9.36
C SER A 60 -11.57 3.20 -9.90
N LYS A 61 -10.63 2.40 -10.44
CA LYS A 61 -10.90 1.01 -10.86
C LYS A 61 -11.14 0.06 -9.69
N ASN A 62 -10.62 0.39 -8.51
CA ASN A 62 -10.73 -0.44 -7.31
C ASN A 62 -11.92 -0.03 -6.42
N LEU A 63 -12.71 0.94 -6.88
CA LEU A 63 -13.94 1.33 -6.22
C LEU A 63 -15.04 0.34 -6.59
N LYS A 64 -15.70 -0.17 -5.56
CA LYS A 64 -16.87 -1.03 -5.69
C LYS A 64 -18.11 -0.20 -5.97
N ASN A 65 -18.23 0.97 -5.33
CA ASN A 65 -19.37 1.87 -5.51
C ASN A 65 -18.95 3.34 -5.31
N VAL A 66 -19.59 4.24 -6.04
CA VAL A 66 -19.47 5.70 -5.89
C VAL A 66 -20.86 6.29 -5.96
N LYS A 67 -21.26 7.00 -4.91
CA LYS A 67 -22.57 7.67 -4.81
C LYS A 67 -22.38 9.17 -4.62
N VAL A 68 -22.97 9.98 -5.50
CA VAL A 68 -23.06 11.43 -5.28
C VAL A 68 -24.03 11.70 -4.13
N VAL A 69 -23.53 12.34 -3.09
CA VAL A 69 -24.28 12.75 -1.90
C VAL A 69 -24.82 14.16 -2.08
N SER A 70 -24.00 15.06 -2.62
CA SER A 70 -24.40 16.42 -2.97
C SER A 70 -23.72 16.86 -4.26
N GLN A 71 -24.46 17.59 -5.09
CA GLN A 71 -23.90 18.25 -6.27
C GLN A 71 -22.97 19.41 -5.85
N PRO A 72 -22.05 19.86 -6.72
CA PRO A 72 -21.22 21.01 -6.45
C PRO A 72 -22.06 22.27 -6.23
N VAL A 73 -21.79 22.97 -5.14
CA VAL A 73 -22.25 24.34 -4.87
C VAL A 73 -21.06 25.30 -4.89
N ASP A 74 -21.29 26.60 -5.08
CA ASP A 74 -20.22 27.61 -5.23
C ASP A 74 -19.14 27.52 -4.14
N GLU A 75 -19.53 27.36 -2.88
CA GLU A 75 -18.60 27.22 -1.75
C GLU A 75 -17.72 25.97 -1.87
N SER A 76 -18.33 24.83 -2.18
CA SER A 76 -17.62 23.55 -2.33
C SER A 76 -16.70 23.51 -3.56
N ALA A 77 -17.10 24.18 -4.64
CA ALA A 77 -16.29 24.33 -5.84
C ALA A 77 -15.06 25.24 -5.58
N LYS A 78 -15.26 26.36 -4.88
CA LYS A 78 -14.16 27.24 -4.44
C LYS A 78 -13.19 26.50 -3.52
N HIS A 79 -13.71 25.78 -2.52
CA HIS A 79 -12.90 24.94 -1.63
C HIS A 79 -12.07 23.92 -2.41
N ALA A 80 -12.67 23.24 -3.38
CA ALA A 80 -11.96 22.27 -4.22
C ALA A 80 -10.84 22.92 -5.04
N GLN A 81 -11.08 24.11 -5.61
CA GLN A 81 -10.07 24.87 -6.34
C GLN A 81 -8.92 25.34 -5.45
N GLU A 82 -9.21 25.85 -4.25
CA GLU A 82 -8.21 26.27 -3.28
C GLU A 82 -7.30 25.11 -2.86
N LYS A 83 -7.90 23.94 -2.56
CA LYS A 83 -7.15 22.72 -2.24
C LYS A 83 -6.28 22.24 -3.40
N MET A 84 -6.80 22.29 -4.62
CA MET A 84 -6.02 21.96 -5.83
C MET A 84 -4.81 22.90 -5.99
N SER A 85 -5.02 24.20 -5.79
CA SER A 85 -3.96 25.20 -5.86
C SER A 85 -2.88 24.95 -4.80
N GLN A 86 -3.29 24.73 -3.54
CA GLN A 86 -2.37 24.37 -2.45
C GLN A 86 -1.57 23.10 -2.76
N PHE A 87 -2.22 22.06 -3.28
CA PHE A 87 -1.56 20.82 -3.67
C PHE A 87 -0.50 21.06 -4.76
N THR A 88 -0.84 21.88 -5.76
CA THR A 88 0.05 22.21 -6.88
C THR A 88 1.25 23.03 -6.43
N MET A 89 1.07 23.99 -5.52
CA MET A 89 2.19 24.75 -4.93
C MET A 89 3.15 23.88 -4.13
N ASN A 90 2.61 22.93 -3.34
CA ASN A 90 3.41 22.05 -2.50
C ASN A 90 4.06 20.89 -3.28
N ASN A 91 3.51 20.54 -4.44
CA ASN A 91 3.99 19.48 -5.32
C ASN A 91 4.22 20.04 -6.73
N PRO A 92 5.21 20.92 -6.92
CA PRO A 92 5.51 21.47 -8.23
C PRO A 92 5.76 20.33 -9.22
N LEU A 93 5.22 20.48 -10.44
CA LEU A 93 5.26 19.49 -11.53
C LEU A 93 6.67 19.21 -12.08
N THR A 94 7.72 19.55 -11.35
CA THR A 94 9.09 19.08 -11.63
C THR A 94 9.12 17.58 -11.37
N GLY A 95 8.76 16.81 -12.41
CA GLY A 95 8.53 15.37 -12.38
C GLY A 95 9.65 14.51 -11.79
N ASN A 96 10.83 15.08 -11.56
CA ASN A 96 11.99 14.43 -10.97
C ASN A 96 11.68 13.90 -9.56
N LYS A 97 11.09 14.70 -8.65
CA LYS A 97 10.84 14.25 -7.26
C LYS A 97 9.82 13.10 -7.19
N THR A 98 8.79 13.15 -8.03
CA THR A 98 7.78 12.08 -8.10
C THR A 98 8.35 10.83 -8.74
N THR A 99 9.16 10.98 -9.79
CA THR A 99 9.84 9.88 -10.45
C THR A 99 10.85 9.22 -9.52
N ASP A 100 11.65 9.99 -8.77
CA ASP A 100 12.62 9.47 -7.81
C ASP A 100 11.94 8.69 -6.68
N ARG A 101 10.83 9.21 -6.15
CA ARG A 101 10.01 8.49 -5.15
C ARG A 101 9.45 7.19 -5.72
N LEU A 102 8.91 7.22 -6.93
CA LEU A 102 8.38 6.04 -7.60
C LEU A 102 9.48 5.00 -7.84
N VAL A 103 10.63 5.42 -8.36
CA VAL A 103 11.79 4.54 -8.60
C VAL A 103 12.27 3.93 -7.29
N LYS A 104 12.35 4.73 -6.22
CA LYS A 104 12.72 4.24 -4.88
C LYS A 104 11.71 3.20 -4.37
N THR A 105 10.41 3.51 -4.37
CA THR A 105 9.37 2.59 -3.90
C THR A 105 9.33 1.31 -4.74
N LEU A 106 9.38 1.41 -6.07
CA LEU A 106 9.45 0.24 -6.95
C LEU A 106 10.73 -0.58 -6.70
N GLY A 107 11.86 0.09 -6.46
CA GLY A 107 13.12 -0.55 -6.07
C GLY A 107 13.01 -1.33 -4.76
N GLU A 108 12.37 -0.75 -3.74
CA GLU A 108 12.11 -1.40 -2.44
C GLU A 108 11.10 -2.56 -2.55
N MET A 109 10.11 -2.44 -3.44
CA MET A 109 9.11 -3.48 -3.66
C MET A 109 9.62 -4.64 -4.51
N ARG A 110 10.55 -4.39 -5.44
CA ARG A 110 11.03 -5.38 -6.42
C ARG A 110 11.57 -6.70 -5.79
N PRO A 111 12.31 -6.68 -4.66
CA PRO A 111 12.71 -7.90 -3.95
C PRO A 111 11.55 -8.65 -3.29
N SER A 112 10.43 -7.96 -3.05
CA SER A 112 9.22 -8.53 -2.45
C SER A 112 8.26 -9.13 -3.48
N VAL A 113 8.47 -8.85 -4.78
CA VAL A 113 7.66 -9.42 -5.86
C VAL A 113 8.05 -10.87 -6.09
N MET A 114 7.06 -11.76 -5.94
CA MET A 114 7.21 -13.19 -6.18
C MET A 114 7.49 -13.44 -7.68
N LYS A 115 8.62 -14.08 -8.00
CA LYS A 115 9.07 -14.30 -9.39
C LYS A 115 8.71 -15.68 -9.97
N SER A 116 8.09 -16.56 -9.19
CA SER A 116 7.78 -17.95 -9.59
C SER A 116 6.46 -18.45 -8.99
N ASN A 117 5.97 -19.60 -9.45
CA ASN A 117 4.82 -20.31 -8.87
C ASN A 117 5.17 -20.90 -7.49
N VAL A 118 5.29 -20.05 -6.48
CA VAL A 118 5.51 -20.50 -5.10
C VAL A 118 4.20 -21.06 -4.53
N PRO A 119 4.22 -22.28 -3.93
CA PRO A 119 3.03 -22.87 -3.31
C PRO A 119 2.55 -22.06 -2.10
N ILE A 120 1.30 -22.29 -1.68
CA ILE A 120 0.63 -21.49 -0.63
C ILE A 120 1.41 -21.44 0.70
N ASN A 121 2.05 -22.54 1.09
CA ASN A 121 2.91 -22.62 2.26
C ASN A 121 4.13 -21.69 2.16
N GLY A 122 4.72 -21.55 0.96
CA GLY A 122 5.81 -20.60 0.74
C GLY A 122 5.34 -19.14 0.81
N GLN A 123 4.15 -18.83 0.27
CA GLN A 123 3.56 -17.50 0.38
C GLN A 123 3.25 -17.14 1.84
N GLN A 124 2.70 -18.09 2.61
CA GLN A 124 2.40 -17.95 4.03
C GLN A 124 3.67 -17.72 4.86
N ALA A 125 4.70 -18.56 4.66
CA ALA A 125 5.99 -18.42 5.33
C ALA A 125 6.63 -17.04 5.02
N TYR A 126 6.61 -16.62 3.76
CA TYR A 126 7.11 -15.31 3.36
C TYR A 126 6.38 -14.18 4.07
N LEU A 127 5.05 -14.20 4.10
CA LEU A 127 4.25 -13.17 4.75
C LEU A 127 4.53 -13.11 6.25
N GLN A 128 4.55 -14.25 6.93
CA GLN A 128 4.83 -14.34 8.35
C GLN A 128 6.22 -13.78 8.70
N LEU A 129 7.23 -14.10 7.88
CA LEU A 129 8.58 -13.57 8.05
C LEU A 129 8.64 -12.08 7.74
N LYS A 130 8.08 -11.62 6.62
CA LYS A 130 8.11 -10.21 6.18
C LYS A 130 7.42 -9.28 7.17
N LEU A 131 6.34 -9.73 7.80
CA LEU A 131 5.63 -8.96 8.82
C LEU A 131 6.41 -8.85 10.14
N THR A 132 7.35 -9.77 10.40
CA THR A 132 8.15 -9.80 11.64
C THR A 132 9.55 -9.22 11.44
N ILE A 133 10.15 -9.45 10.27
CA ILE A 133 11.52 -9.09 9.90
C ILE A 133 11.44 -8.36 8.56
N ALA A 134 11.63 -7.04 8.60
CA ALA A 134 11.54 -6.19 7.42
C ALA A 134 12.53 -6.59 6.31
N ASP A 135 13.74 -7.02 6.69
CA ASP A 135 14.76 -7.57 5.78
C ASP A 135 14.47 -9.04 5.43
N THR A 136 13.34 -9.23 4.77
CA THR A 136 12.90 -10.50 4.17
C THR A 136 12.57 -10.22 2.71
N HIS A 137 13.10 -11.04 1.82
CA HIS A 137 12.87 -10.90 0.37
C HIS A 137 13.00 -12.25 -0.35
N TRP A 138 12.49 -12.32 -1.58
CA TRP A 138 12.67 -13.49 -2.43
C TRP A 138 14.11 -13.55 -2.98
N ALA A 139 14.66 -14.75 -3.06
CA ALA A 139 15.95 -15.10 -3.65
C ALA A 139 15.75 -16.31 -4.57
N GLY A 140 15.28 -16.04 -5.80
CA GLY A 140 14.77 -17.09 -6.69
C GLY A 140 13.50 -17.69 -6.10
N GLU A 141 13.49 -19.01 -5.90
CA GLU A 141 12.38 -19.73 -5.25
C GLU A 141 12.49 -19.79 -3.72
N ASN A 142 13.61 -19.34 -3.15
CA ASN A 142 13.86 -19.35 -1.71
C ASN A 142 13.51 -17.99 -1.08
N ILE A 143 13.25 -17.99 0.22
CA ILE A 143 13.09 -16.76 1.00
C ILE A 143 14.43 -16.47 1.67
N ARG A 144 15.05 -15.31 1.40
CA ARG A 144 16.22 -14.84 2.13
C ARG A 144 15.80 -13.91 3.25
N VAL A 145 16.39 -14.11 4.42
CA VAL A 145 16.10 -13.34 5.64
C VAL A 145 17.39 -12.81 6.25
N MET A 146 17.42 -11.51 6.56
CA MET A 146 18.54 -10.78 7.17
C MET A 146 19.87 -10.94 6.41
N GLY A 147 19.83 -11.27 5.12
CA GLY A 147 21.02 -11.61 4.34
C GLY A 147 21.77 -12.88 4.79
N HIS A 148 21.31 -13.60 5.82
CA HIS A 148 22.09 -14.66 6.47
C HIS A 148 21.44 -16.05 6.40
N VAL A 149 20.15 -16.13 6.08
CA VAL A 149 19.37 -17.37 6.14
C VAL A 149 18.52 -17.53 4.89
N LEU A 150 18.39 -18.76 4.43
CA LEU A 150 17.49 -19.19 3.37
C LEU A 150 16.43 -20.14 3.93
N VAL A 151 15.17 -19.88 3.57
CA VAL A 151 14.06 -20.83 3.73
C VAL A 151 13.76 -21.42 2.36
N LYS A 152 13.97 -22.72 2.22
CA LYS A 152 13.78 -23.45 0.96
C LYS A 152 12.46 -24.20 0.98
N LYS A 153 11.99 -24.70 -0.17
CA LYS A 153 10.87 -25.66 -0.20
C LYS A 153 11.18 -26.84 0.74
N PRO A 154 10.23 -27.34 1.58
CA PRO A 154 8.79 -27.03 1.63
C PRO A 154 8.38 -25.85 2.54
N TYR A 155 9.28 -24.91 2.83
CA TYR A 155 9.01 -23.68 3.56
C TYR A 155 8.56 -23.87 5.01
N ASN A 156 9.07 -24.91 5.67
CA ASN A 156 8.85 -25.22 7.07
C ASN A 156 10.10 -24.92 7.93
N VAL A 157 9.98 -25.09 9.25
CA VAL A 157 11.07 -24.83 10.22
C VAL A 157 12.34 -25.64 9.92
N ASP A 158 12.20 -26.86 9.40
CA ASP A 158 13.32 -27.75 9.11
C ASP A 158 14.05 -27.36 7.82
N SER A 159 13.36 -26.70 6.89
CA SER A 159 13.92 -26.21 5.62
C SER A 159 14.71 -24.91 5.73
N VAL A 160 14.94 -24.41 6.95
CA VAL A 160 15.69 -23.19 7.22
C VAL A 160 17.18 -23.51 7.33
N THR A 161 17.99 -22.90 6.45
CA THR A 161 19.44 -23.11 6.36
C THR A 161 20.19 -21.78 6.34
N LYS A 162 21.42 -21.75 6.85
CA LYS A 162 22.29 -20.58 6.73
C LYS A 162 22.65 -20.35 5.26
N ASP A 163 22.72 -19.09 4.85
CA ASP A 163 23.19 -18.70 3.52
C ASP A 163 24.71 -18.50 3.55
N THR A 164 25.47 -19.58 3.45
CA THR A 164 26.93 -19.54 3.42
C THR A 164 27.51 -18.87 2.17
N THR A 165 26.66 -18.61 1.17
CA THR A 165 27.04 -17.93 -0.08
C THR A 165 26.79 -16.43 -0.05
N ALA A 166 26.21 -15.92 1.03
CA ALA A 166 25.89 -14.50 1.15
C ALA A 166 27.17 -13.65 1.28
N PRO A 167 27.25 -12.50 0.57
CA PRO A 167 28.33 -11.54 0.78
C PRO A 167 28.26 -11.02 2.22
N GLY A 168 29.40 -11.07 2.93
CA GLY A 168 29.46 -10.68 4.34
C GLY A 168 28.92 -11.73 5.31
N TYR A 169 28.98 -13.01 4.95
CA TYR A 169 28.63 -14.11 5.85
C TYR A 169 29.42 -14.05 7.17
N GLU A 170 28.68 -14.03 8.28
CA GLU A 170 29.23 -14.12 9.63
C GLU A 170 28.50 -15.21 10.40
N GLU A 171 29.23 -16.24 10.84
CA GLU A 171 28.69 -17.44 11.48
C GLU A 171 27.81 -17.12 12.70
N SER A 172 28.23 -16.17 13.54
CA SER A 172 27.51 -15.77 14.75
C SER A 172 26.15 -15.13 14.42
N ARG A 173 26.13 -14.20 13.46
CA ARG A 173 24.88 -13.58 12.99
C ARG A 173 23.97 -14.58 12.31
N ALA A 174 24.53 -15.48 11.49
CA ALA A 174 23.77 -16.54 10.84
C ALA A 174 23.14 -17.51 11.84
N ASN A 175 23.81 -17.86 12.94
CA ASN A 175 23.24 -18.66 14.03
C ASN A 175 22.06 -17.96 14.72
N THR A 176 22.22 -16.68 15.04
CA THR A 176 21.17 -15.88 15.67
C THR A 176 19.95 -15.75 14.76
N ALA A 177 20.21 -15.42 13.48
CA ALA A 177 19.19 -15.33 12.45
C ALA A 177 18.44 -16.65 12.26
N LEU A 178 19.15 -17.77 12.23
CA LEU A 178 18.57 -19.11 12.07
C LEU A 178 17.59 -19.42 13.20
N LEU A 179 17.98 -19.17 14.45
CA LEU A 179 17.12 -19.40 15.62
C LEU A 179 15.87 -18.51 15.58
N GLN A 180 16.03 -17.23 15.21
CA GLN A 180 14.92 -16.30 15.11
C GLN A 180 13.92 -16.71 14.02
N VAL A 181 14.40 -17.07 12.83
CA VAL A 181 13.56 -17.51 11.70
C VAL A 181 12.81 -18.79 12.07
N LYS A 182 13.50 -19.78 12.66
CA LYS A 182 12.86 -21.02 13.13
C LYS A 182 11.78 -20.74 14.18
N LYS A 183 12.04 -19.84 15.12
CA LYS A 183 11.06 -19.42 16.15
C LYS A 183 9.85 -18.70 15.57
N ILE A 184 10.01 -17.96 14.48
CA ILE A 184 8.88 -17.29 13.80
C ILE A 184 8.04 -18.34 13.09
N LEU A 185 8.65 -19.20 12.27
CA LEU A 185 7.96 -20.23 11.49
C LEU A 185 7.36 -21.36 12.34
N SER A 186 7.82 -21.56 13.57
CA SER A 186 7.22 -22.54 14.48
C SER A 186 5.90 -22.07 15.10
N LYS A 187 5.57 -20.78 14.98
CA LYS A 187 4.28 -20.25 15.43
C LYS A 187 3.20 -20.59 14.39
N PRO A 188 1.98 -20.93 14.83
CA PRO A 188 0.85 -21.04 13.92
C PRO A 188 0.67 -19.73 13.17
N LEU A 189 0.23 -19.82 11.91
CA LEU A 189 -0.08 -18.65 11.11
C LEU A 189 -1.12 -17.83 11.88
N ALA A 190 -0.73 -16.62 12.30
CA ALA A 190 -1.67 -15.71 12.90
C ALA A 190 -2.79 -15.48 11.87
N GLU A 191 -4.05 -15.61 12.30
CA GLU A 191 -5.17 -15.08 11.53
C GLU A 191 -4.90 -13.59 11.33
N ASN A 192 -4.42 -13.24 10.13
CA ASN A 192 -4.23 -11.86 9.76
C ASN A 192 -5.65 -11.30 9.58
N ALA A 193 -6.25 -10.82 10.68
CA ALA A 193 -7.32 -9.84 10.57
C ALA A 193 -6.83 -8.78 9.58
N PRO A 194 -7.64 -8.40 8.57
CA PRO A 194 -7.22 -7.45 7.57
C PRO A 194 -6.78 -6.19 8.30
N ARG A 195 -5.45 -5.94 8.33
CA ARG A 195 -4.94 -4.66 8.76
C ARG A 195 -5.59 -3.64 7.84
N HIS A 196 -6.04 -2.54 8.43
CA HIS A 196 -6.65 -1.44 7.69
C HIS A 196 -5.89 -1.20 6.38
N PRO A 197 -6.60 -0.90 5.27
CA PRO A 197 -5.97 -0.66 3.98
C PRO A 197 -4.73 0.20 4.19
N LEU A 198 -3.61 -0.17 3.56
CA LEU A 198 -2.47 0.73 3.47
C LEU A 198 -2.95 1.94 2.65
N ASP A 199 -3.53 2.90 3.35
CA ASP A 199 -3.77 4.23 2.86
C ASP A 199 -2.39 4.73 2.44
N PHE A 200 -2.17 4.89 1.13
CA PHE A 200 -1.06 5.69 0.64
C PHE A 200 -1.37 7.14 1.05
N THR A 201 -1.14 7.46 2.32
CA THR A 201 -1.17 8.83 2.82
C THR A 201 0.08 9.51 2.29
N ILE A 202 0.00 10.01 1.06
CA ILE A 202 1.00 10.96 0.56
C ILE A 202 0.88 12.19 1.44
N GLY A 203 1.86 12.37 2.34
CA GLY A 203 2.16 13.60 3.06
C GLY A 203 0.95 14.36 3.59
N ALA A 204 0.62 14.16 4.86
CA ALA A 204 -0.17 15.14 5.60
C ALA A 204 0.48 16.52 5.42
N VAL A 205 -0.16 17.39 4.65
CA VAL A 205 0.17 18.82 4.64
C VAL A 205 -0.31 19.33 5.99
N VAL A 206 0.62 19.45 6.93
CA VAL A 206 0.39 20.17 8.18
C VAL A 206 0.24 21.64 7.78
N GLY A 207 -1.00 22.12 7.72
CA GLY A 207 -1.26 23.55 7.65
C GLY A 207 -0.93 24.16 9.00
N ASN A 208 -0.07 25.18 9.00
CA ASN A 208 0.02 26.15 10.09
C ASN A 208 -1.14 27.13 9.98
#